data_AF-A0A354D6E9-F1
#
_entry.id   AF-A0A354D6E9-F1
#
_cell.length_a   1.000
_cell.length_b   1.000
_cell.length_c   1.000
_cell.angle_alpha   90.00
_cell.angle_beta   90.00
_cell.angle_gamma   90.00
#
_symmetry.space_group_name_H-M   'P 1'
#
loop_
_entity.id
_entity.type
_entity.pdbx_description
1 polymer ?
#
loop_
_entity_poly.entity_id
_entity_poly.type
_entity_poly.pdbx_seq_one_letter_code
_entity_poly.pdbx_strand_id
1 'polypeptide(L)' 'MRRLGTWWNNDDIEVYQIEGRPIALYGWNGEEYLDCFEVAEEIGGRWFKLLQGGLSVRPIYEQRGDDFEIVGYELL' A
#
# COMPACT_ATOMS: atom_id res chain seq x y z
N MET A 1 8.76 0.97 -6.84
CA MET A 1 7.53 0.44 -6.21
C MET A 1 7.12 -0.87 -6.88
N ARG A 2 6.61 -1.85 -6.12
CA ARG A 2 6.09 -3.11 -6.68
C ARG A 2 4.71 -3.40 -6.10
N ARG A 3 3.68 -3.38 -6.95
CA ARG A 3 2.34 -3.88 -6.62
C ARG A 3 2.41 -5.40 -6.46
N LEU A 4 1.90 -5.91 -5.35
CA LEU A 4 1.91 -7.33 -5.00
C LEU A 4 0.56 -8.00 -5.21
N GLY A 5 -0.54 -7.25 -5.18
CA GLY A 5 -1.88 -7.80 -5.30
C GLY A 5 -2.93 -6.96 -4.57
N THR A 6 -3.94 -7.62 -4.04
CA THR A 6 -5.05 -7.01 -3.30
C THR A 6 -5.35 -7.75 -1.99
N TRP A 7 -6.09 -7.10 -1.10
CA TRP A 7 -6.61 -7.75 0.10
C TRP A 7 -7.76 -8.71 -0.23
N TRP A 8 -7.77 -9.91 0.34
CA TRP A 8 -8.73 -10.96 -0.03
C TRP A 8 -10.21 -10.57 0.11
N ASN A 9 -10.54 -9.73 1.10
CA ASN A 9 -11.91 -9.33 1.40
C ASN A 9 -12.34 -8.06 0.66
N ASN A 10 -11.41 -7.36 0.03
CA ASN A 10 -11.68 -6.12 -0.69
C ASN A 10 -10.61 -5.90 -1.77
N ASP A 11 -10.98 -6.14 -3.03
CA ASP A 11 -10.07 -6.00 -4.17
C ASP A 11 -9.69 -4.53 -4.47
N ASP A 12 -10.37 -3.53 -3.89
CA ASP A 12 -9.96 -2.12 -3.99
C ASP A 12 -8.80 -1.77 -3.05
N ILE A 13 -8.51 -2.61 -2.06
CA ILE A 13 -7.36 -2.43 -1.16
C ILE A 13 -6.14 -3.07 -1.81
N GLU A 14 -5.32 -2.22 -2.42
CA GLU A 14 -4.08 -2.66 -3.06
C GLU A 14 -2.98 -2.99 -2.03
N VAL A 15 -2.19 -4.00 -2.34
CA VAL A 15 -1.03 -4.40 -1.54
C VAL A 15 0.25 -4.08 -2.31
N TYR A 16 1.16 -3.33 -1.67
CA TYR A 16 2.45 -2.94 -2.22
C TYR A 16 3.61 -3.45 -1.36
N GLN A 17 4.76 -3.68 -2.00
CA GLN A 17 6.01 -3.87 -1.28
C GLN A 17 6.58 -2.51 -0.86
N ILE A 18 6.59 -2.25 0.45
CA ILE A 18 7.11 -1.03 1.08
C ILE A 18 8.15 -1.46 2.11
N GLU A 19 9.41 -1.00 1.95
CA GLU A 19 10.53 -1.38 2.83
C GLU A 19 10.69 -2.92 3.01
N GLY A 20 10.43 -3.68 1.95
CA GLY A 20 10.49 -5.14 1.96
C GLY A 20 9.25 -5.83 2.55
N ARG A 21 8.32 -5.07 3.15
CA ARG A 21 7.10 -5.56 3.79
C ARG A 21 5.90 -5.43 2.83
N PRO A 22 5.01 -6.43 2.77
CA PRO A 22 3.75 -6.34 2.03
C PRO A 22 2.71 -5.54 2.84
N ILE A 23 2.39 -4.34 2.38
CA ILE A 23 1.49 -3.41 3.07
C ILE A 23 0.23 -3.19 2.23
N ALA A 24 -0.93 -3.40 2.83
CA ALA A 24 -2.22 -3.05 2.28
C ALA A 24 -2.51 -1.56 2.53
N LEU A 25 -2.84 -0.82 1.48
CA LEU A 25 -3.07 0.62 1.53
C LEU A 25 -4.56 0.92 1.76
N TYR A 26 -4.89 1.49 2.93
CA TYR A 26 -6.27 1.79 3.30
C TYR A 26 -6.39 3.09 4.09
N GLY A 27 -7.56 3.72 4.04
CA GLY A 27 -7.83 4.98 4.74
C GLY A 27 -7.20 6.20 4.07
N TRP A 28 -7.30 6.31 2.74
CA TRP A 28 -6.83 7.48 2.00
C TRP A 28 -7.60 8.74 2.41
N ASN A 29 -6.90 9.79 2.86
CA ASN A 29 -7.49 11.05 3.28
C ASN A 29 -7.33 12.21 2.27
N GLY A 30 -6.65 11.96 1.14
CA GLY A 30 -6.28 12.99 0.16
C GLY A 30 -4.79 13.32 0.12
N GLU A 31 -4.05 12.94 1.17
CA GLU A 31 -2.60 13.17 1.31
C GLU A 31 -1.83 11.89 1.63
N GLU A 32 -2.38 11.04 2.50
CA GLU A 32 -1.77 9.80 2.97
C GLU A 32 -2.81 8.72 3.31
N TYR A 33 -2.35 7.49 3.53
CA TYR A 33 -3.15 6.36 3.98
C TYR A 33 -2.95 6.15 5.48
N LEU A 34 -4.01 6.29 6.27
CA LEU A 34 -3.93 6.33 7.75
C LEU A 34 -4.22 5.00 8.45
N ASP A 35 -4.85 4.05 7.74
CA ASP A 35 -5.32 2.79 8.32
C ASP A 35 -4.70 1.58 7.59
N CYS A 36 -3.42 1.68 7.23
CA CYS A 36 -2.71 0.61 6.54
C CYS A 36 -2.44 -0.58 7.47
N PHE A 37 -2.20 -1.74 6.85
CA PHE A 37 -1.89 -2.96 7.58
C PHE A 37 -0.92 -3.85 6.80
N GLU A 38 0.05 -4.42 7.51
CA GLU A 38 0.95 -5.44 6.98
C GLU A 38 0.21 -6.76 6.84
N VAL A 39 0.45 -7.45 5.73
CA VAL A 39 -0.25 -8.69 5.38
C VAL A 39 0.70 -9.88 5.15
N ALA A 40 0.15 -11.08 5.12
CA ALA A 40 0.87 -12.30 4.79
C ALA A 40 -0.05 -13.30 4.07
N GLU A 41 0.54 -14.43 3.67
CA GLU A 41 -0.15 -15.54 3.02
C GLU A 41 -0.79 -15.11 1.69
N GLU A 42 0.03 -15.06 0.63
CA GLU A 42 -0.40 -14.74 -0.73
C GLU A 42 -0.88 -16.01 -1.46
N ILE A 43 -2.08 -15.93 -2.04
CA ILE A 43 -2.66 -16.98 -2.88
C ILE A 43 -3.33 -16.33 -4.10
N GLY A 44 -2.70 -16.46 -5.28
CA GLY A 44 -3.30 -16.02 -6.54
C GLY A 44 -3.47 -14.50 -6.67
N GLY A 45 -2.52 -13.72 -6.14
CA GLY A 45 -2.53 -12.26 -6.14
C GLY A 45 -3.37 -11.65 -5.01
N ARG A 46 -3.89 -12.47 -4.09
CA ARG A 46 -4.66 -12.02 -2.93
C ARG A 46 -3.91 -12.34 -1.64
N TRP A 47 -3.95 -11.44 -0.69
CA TRP A 47 -3.33 -11.58 0.63
C TRP A 47 -4.39 -11.82 1.69
N PHE A 48 -4.18 -12.81 2.57
CA PHE A 48 -5.25 -13.35 3.42
C PHE A 48 -5.08 -13.08 4.92
N LYS A 49 -3.86 -12.83 5.37
CA LYS A 49 -3.55 -12.71 6.79
C LYS A 49 -3.12 -11.30 7.13
N LEU A 50 -3.67 -10.73 8.21
CA LEU A 50 -3.20 -9.48 8.80
C LEU A 50 -2.12 -9.79 9.84
N LEU A 51 -0.97 -9.12 9.75
CA LEU A 51 0.13 -9.22 10.71
C LEU A 51 0.15 -8.05 11.70
N GLN A 52 0.03 -6.83 11.20
CA GLN A 52 0.04 -5.60 11.97
C GLN A 52 -0.91 -4.59 11.32
N GLY A 53 -1.69 -3.84 12.11
CA GLY A 53 -2.53 -2.74 11.60
C GLY A 53 -2.18 -1.39 12.23
N GLY A 54 -2.88 -0.35 11.79
CA GLY A 54 -2.70 1.02 12.28
C GLY A 54 -1.39 1.64 11.82
N LEU A 55 -0.94 1.28 10.62
CA LEU A 55 0.22 1.87 9.97
C LEU A 55 -0.22 3.08 9.14
N SER A 56 0.63 4.10 9.06
CA SER A 56 0.44 5.20 8.13
C SER A 56 1.46 5.11 7.00
N VAL A 57 0.99 5.34 5.76
CA VAL A 57 1.82 5.30 4.56
C VAL A 57 1.59 6.56 3.75
N ARG A 58 2.68 7.24 3.38
CA ARG A 58 2.64 8.42 2.52
C ARG A 58 3.20 8.12 1.13
N PRO A 59 2.50 8.50 0.04
CA PRO A 59 3.07 8.43 -1.31
C PRO A 59 4.19 9.47 -1.49
N ILE A 60 5.24 9.08 -2.19
CA ILE A 60 6.33 9.96 -2.62
C ILE A 60 6.06 10.35 -4.07
N TYR A 61 5.94 11.65 -4.31
CA TYR A 61 5.67 12.21 -5.64
C TYR A 61 6.94 12.75 -6.28
N GLU A 62 7.08 12.53 -7.59
CA GLU A 62 8.10 13.13 -8.43
C GLU A 62 7.42 13.92 -9.55
N GLN A 63 7.90 15.13 -9.83
CA GLN A 63 7.41 15.91 -10.96
C GLN A 63 7.97 15.33 -12.26
N ARG A 64 7.08 15.01 -13.21
CA ARG A 64 7.42 14.54 -14.54
C ARG A 64 6.71 15.39 -15.58
N GLY A 65 7.44 16.36 -16.12
CA GLY A 65 6.87 17.38 -17.00
C GLY A 65 5.89 18.27 -16.22
N ASP A 66 4.65 18.32 -16.70
CA ASP A 66 3.59 19.13 -16.10
C ASP A 66 2.76 18.36 -15.04
N ASP A 67 3.02 17.06 -14.86
CA ASP A 67 2.28 16.18 -13.94
C ASP A 67 3.14 15.72 -12.74
N PHE A 68 2.47 15.28 -11.67
CA PHE A 68 3.10 14.60 -10.53
C PHE A 68 2.75 13.11 -10.56
N GLU A 69 3.77 12.27 -10.50
CA GLU A 69 3.62 10.81 -10.47
C GLU A 69 4.03 10.25 -9.10
N ILE A 70 3.32 9.22 -8.62
CA ILE A 70 3.76 8.45 -7.45
C ILE A 70 4.94 7.57 -7.88
N VAL A 71 6.10 7.78 -7.26
CA VAL A 71 7.32 7.00 -7.50
C VAL A 71 7.64 6.01 -6.38
N GLY A 72 7.01 6.18 -5.22
CA GLY A 72 7.23 5.33 -4.06
C GLY A 72 6.23 5.58 -2.95
N TYR A 73 6.45 4.86 -1.85
CA TYR A 73 5.72 5.00 -0.62
C TYR A 73 6.72 4.89 0.54
N GLU A 74 6.47 5.64 1.60
CA GLU A 74 7.21 5.56 2.86
C GLU A 74 6.27 5.25 4.03
N LEU A 75 6.77 4.50 5.01
CA LEU A 75 6.10 4.32 6.30
C LEU A 75 6.39 5.53 7.19
N LEU A 76 5.41 5.94 7.99
CA LEU A 76 5.53 7.06 8.94
C LEU A 76 5.75 6.59 10.38
#